data_AF-A0A972KCM9-F1
#
_entry.id   AF-A0A972KCM9-F1
#
_cell.length_a   1.000
_cell.length_b   1.000
_cell.length_c   1.000
_cell.angle_alpha   90.00
_cell.angle_beta   90.00
_cell.angle_gamma   90.00
#
_symmetry.space_group_name_H-M   'P 1'
#
loop_
_entity.id
_entity.type
_entity.pdbx_description
1 polymer ?
#
loop_
_entity_poly.entity_id
_entity_poly.type
_entity_poly.pdbx_seq_one_letter_code
_entity_poly.pdbx_strand_id
1 'polypeptide(L)'
;MSDKFDDGPDDLYDGLFDPYDGLSDLSSSDTVPDLEDSDVPAATPPRAPALTGLIVGLLLVALSLATVKLIGGGNDNVAAPTNTTTTTATPGDNTQTPGDGTTSTTVPDTAAGSTTTPVDPTAGGITPVGEAIPVSELTLQTNGIGPIEFGVPADQAFGRLVASLGAPDDDTGPTASIGGYGVCVGDTERIVQWGTFKAVARGEGSDAKFVGYRLDLKFEGSADAPGSQLKTLSGLALSDRVSDLDRIYKSSFDLRKELDPNTGATVFRLLSKNSGDLLLWGPLTSIADTGIVRGIYSPDVCKT
;
A
#
# COMPACT_ATOMS: atom_id res chain seq x y z
N MET A 1 -42.77 39.23 -50.28
CA MET A 1 -43.11 37.82 -49.98
C MET A 1 -42.70 37.58 -48.54
N SER A 2 -43.68 37.42 -47.66
CA SER A 2 -43.48 37.09 -46.25
C SER A 2 -43.74 35.60 -46.11
N ASP A 3 -42.71 34.86 -45.70
CA ASP A 3 -42.86 33.43 -45.45
C ASP A 3 -43.54 33.21 -44.10
N LYS A 4 -44.64 32.46 -44.22
CA LYS A 4 -45.46 31.85 -43.19
C LYS A 4 -44.62 30.84 -42.41
N PHE A 5 -44.50 31.02 -41.10
CA PHE A 5 -44.51 29.87 -40.20
C PHE A 5 -45.78 29.96 -39.35
N ASP A 6 -46.53 28.88 -39.46
CA ASP A 6 -47.83 28.59 -38.91
C ASP A 6 -47.58 27.84 -37.60
N ASP A 7 -47.55 28.55 -36.48
CA ASP A 7 -47.53 27.96 -35.15
C ASP A 7 -48.95 28.00 -34.60
N GLY A 8 -49.55 26.83 -34.49
CA GLY A 8 -50.64 26.57 -33.56
C GLY A 8 -50.57 25.12 -33.09
N PRO A 9 -51.43 24.72 -32.16
CA PRO A 9 -51.98 25.49 -31.06
C PRO A 9 -51.24 25.18 -29.75
N ASP A 10 -51.32 26.14 -28.84
CA ASP A 10 -51.17 25.95 -27.41
C ASP A 10 -52.14 24.85 -26.92
N ASP A 11 -51.96 24.37 -25.69
CA ASP A 11 -52.92 23.51 -24.95
C ASP A 11 -52.69 21.99 -25.03
N LEU A 12 -51.60 21.48 -24.43
CA LEU A 12 -51.54 20.05 -24.05
C LEU A 12 -50.52 19.73 -22.95
N TYR A 13 -50.56 20.43 -21.82
CA TYR A 13 -49.95 19.95 -20.56
C TYR A 13 -50.76 20.43 -19.34
N ASP A 14 -51.97 19.89 -19.21
CA ASP A 14 -52.68 19.87 -17.93
C ASP A 14 -52.15 18.72 -17.06
N GLY A 15 -51.60 19.09 -15.90
CA GLY A 15 -51.69 18.32 -14.67
C GLY A 15 -50.80 17.08 -14.54
N LEU A 16 -49.51 17.27 -14.26
CA LEU A 16 -48.74 16.26 -13.51
C LEU A 16 -47.57 16.86 -12.73
N PHE A 17 -47.75 16.91 -11.39
CA PHE A 17 -46.76 17.18 -10.35
C PHE A 17 -46.08 18.56 -10.38
N ASP A 18 -46.66 19.51 -9.65
CA ASP A 18 -45.89 20.59 -9.02
C ASP A 18 -45.36 20.09 -7.65
N PRO A 19 -44.05 19.84 -7.49
CA PRO A 19 -43.48 19.37 -6.23
C PRO A 19 -43.35 20.47 -5.17
N TYR A 20 -43.80 21.70 -5.43
CA TYR A 20 -43.64 22.84 -4.52
C TYR A 20 -44.93 23.33 -3.85
N ASP A 21 -46.09 22.71 -4.13
CA ASP A 21 -47.38 23.08 -3.53
C ASP A 21 -47.46 22.83 -2.00
N GLY A 22 -46.51 22.06 -1.45
CA GLY A 22 -46.47 21.70 -0.02
C GLY A 22 -45.66 22.62 0.90
N LEU A 23 -45.00 23.67 0.39
CA LEU A 23 -44.07 24.47 1.21
C LEU A 23 -44.70 25.69 1.90
N SER A 24 -46.00 25.92 1.71
CA SER A 24 -46.68 27.12 2.23
C SER A 24 -47.22 27.00 3.67
N ASP A 25 -47.08 25.84 4.34
CA ASP A 25 -47.73 25.58 5.64
C ASP A 25 -46.80 25.23 6.82
N LEU A 26 -45.54 25.69 6.78
CA LEU A 26 -44.58 25.51 7.89
C LEU A 26 -44.37 26.79 8.72
N SER A 27 -45.45 27.53 9.02
CA SER A 27 -45.44 28.61 10.03
C SER A 27 -46.12 28.23 11.35
N SER A 28 -46.35 26.94 11.58
CA SER A 28 -46.88 26.47 12.87
C SER A 28 -45.78 26.46 13.92
N SER A 29 -45.99 27.30 14.94
CA SER A 29 -45.25 27.42 16.17
C SER A 29 -45.25 26.10 16.97
N ASP A 30 -44.24 25.26 16.79
CA ASP A 30 -43.98 24.15 17.69
C ASP A 30 -42.91 24.52 18.71
N THR A 31 -43.29 24.36 19.97
CA THR A 31 -42.53 24.75 21.15
C THR A 31 -41.35 23.79 21.32
N VAL A 32 -40.14 24.33 21.40
CA VAL A 32 -38.93 23.56 21.70
C VAL A 32 -39.07 22.94 23.10
N PRO A 33 -38.95 21.62 23.27
CA PRO A 33 -38.86 21.04 24.61
C PRO A 33 -37.52 21.42 25.26
N ASP A 34 -37.58 21.88 26.50
CA ASP A 34 -36.44 22.24 27.34
C ASP A 34 -35.52 21.02 27.53
N LEU A 35 -34.25 21.15 27.13
CA LEU A 35 -33.21 20.13 27.37
C LEU A 35 -32.45 20.49 28.64
N GLU A 36 -33.11 20.42 29.79
CA GLU A 36 -32.47 20.48 31.09
C GLU A 36 -32.67 19.14 31.82
N ASP A 37 -31.90 18.12 31.45
CA ASP A 37 -31.65 16.97 32.32
C ASP A 37 -30.26 17.15 32.97
N SER A 38 -30.24 18.02 33.98
CA SER A 38 -29.09 18.25 34.86
C SER A 38 -29.10 17.23 35.99
N ASP A 39 -28.70 15.97 35.72
CA ASP A 39 -28.38 15.03 36.81
C ASP A 39 -27.51 13.82 36.39
N VAL A 40 -26.50 14.04 35.54
CA VAL A 40 -25.46 13.02 35.33
C VAL A 40 -24.27 13.28 36.26
N PRO A 41 -23.98 12.41 37.25
CA PRO A 41 -22.82 12.59 38.12
C PRO A 41 -21.51 12.51 37.31
N ALA A 42 -20.58 13.41 37.62
CA ALA A 42 -19.26 13.46 36.97
C ALA A 42 -18.53 12.12 37.11
N ALA A 43 -18.19 11.52 35.97
CA ALA A 43 -17.36 10.31 35.93
C ALA A 43 -15.97 10.61 36.52
N THR A 44 -15.65 9.98 37.65
CA THR A 44 -14.33 10.05 38.25
C THR A 44 -13.39 9.09 37.50
N PRO A 45 -12.25 9.55 36.95
CA PRO A 45 -11.31 8.64 36.29
C PRO A 45 -10.64 7.71 37.31
N PRO A 46 -10.57 6.39 37.06
CA PRO A 46 -9.78 5.50 37.89
C PRO A 46 -8.29 5.81 37.70
N ARG A 47 -7.63 6.28 38.77
CA ARG A 47 -6.17 6.33 38.86
C ARG A 47 -5.64 4.90 39.04
N ALA A 48 -4.97 4.36 38.04
CA ALA A 48 -4.15 3.15 38.18
C ALA A 48 -2.67 3.50 37.98
N PRO A 49 -1.83 3.49 39.03
CA PRO A 49 -0.40 3.68 38.93
C PRO A 49 0.29 2.32 38.78
N ALA A 50 0.46 1.82 37.55
CA ALA A 50 1.22 0.58 37.34
C ALA A 50 1.65 0.38 35.88
N LEU A 51 2.48 1.26 35.31
CA LEU A 51 3.15 0.92 34.05
C LEU A 51 4.49 1.64 33.79
N THR A 52 5.16 2.12 34.85
CA THR A 52 6.53 2.64 34.75
C THR A 52 7.60 1.53 34.82
N GLY A 53 7.21 0.28 35.03
CA GLY A 53 8.15 -0.85 35.22
C GLY A 53 8.50 -1.65 33.97
N LEU A 54 7.72 -1.55 32.88
CA LEU A 54 7.89 -2.41 31.71
C LEU A 54 8.99 -1.91 30.73
N ILE A 55 9.29 -0.60 30.76
CA ILE A 55 10.22 0.03 29.80
C ILE A 55 11.69 -0.30 30.12
N VAL A 56 12.03 -0.58 31.39
CA VAL A 56 13.40 -0.95 31.79
C VAL A 56 13.70 -2.43 31.51
N GLY A 57 12.68 -3.31 31.50
CA GLY A 57 12.86 -4.75 31.23
C GLY A 57 13.15 -5.08 29.77
N LEU A 58 12.55 -4.34 28.83
CA LEU A 58 12.70 -4.58 27.38
C LEU A 58 14.04 -4.09 26.81
N LEU A 59 14.70 -3.13 27.46
CA LEU A 59 16.00 -2.62 27.04
C LEU A 59 17.17 -3.59 27.34
N LEU A 60 16.99 -4.52 28.28
CA LEU A 60 18.01 -5.52 28.66
C LEU A 60 18.01 -6.77 27.77
N VAL A 61 16.89 -7.07 27.09
CA VAL A 61 16.83 -8.22 26.16
C VAL A 61 17.55 -7.89 24.84
N ALA A 62 17.50 -6.62 24.38
CA ALA A 62 18.22 -6.17 23.18
C ALA A 62 19.76 -6.16 23.33
N LEU A 63 20.28 -6.10 24.56
CA LEU A 63 21.74 -6.16 24.81
C LEU A 63 22.29 -7.59 24.87
N SER A 64 21.42 -8.62 24.87
CA SER A 64 21.82 -10.02 25.05
C SER A 64 22.08 -10.81 23.76
N LEU A 65 21.81 -10.22 22.58
CA LEU A 65 22.13 -10.83 21.28
C LEU A 65 23.44 -10.31 20.66
N ALA A 66 24.16 -9.41 21.33
CA ALA A 66 25.43 -8.85 20.85
C ALA A 66 26.69 -9.50 21.45
N THR A 67 26.58 -10.50 22.34
CA THR A 67 27.75 -11.07 23.06
C THR A 67 28.09 -12.53 22.73
N VAL A 68 27.39 -13.21 21.83
CA VAL A 68 27.71 -14.61 21.43
C VAL A 68 28.60 -14.69 20.16
N LYS A 69 29.05 -13.56 19.62
CA LYS A 69 30.05 -13.50 18.52
C LYS A 69 31.46 -13.08 19.00
N LEU A 70 31.76 -13.10 20.30
CA LEU A 70 33.06 -12.61 20.81
C LEU A 70 33.80 -13.48 21.84
N ILE A 71 33.40 -14.73 22.15
CA ILE A 71 34.22 -15.57 23.04
C ILE A 71 34.29 -17.02 22.54
N GLY A 72 35.48 -17.39 22.04
CA GLY A 72 35.95 -18.77 21.80
C GLY A 72 36.36 -19.02 20.35
N GLY A 73 37.64 -19.04 19.96
CA GLY A 73 38.88 -18.85 20.70
C GLY A 73 40.09 -19.24 19.81
N GLY A 74 41.17 -18.46 19.92
CA GLY A 74 42.58 -18.86 19.74
C GLY A 74 43.07 -19.13 18.30
N ASN A 75 44.21 -18.62 17.82
CA ASN A 75 45.44 -18.21 18.52
C ASN A 75 46.13 -17.03 17.81
N ASP A 76 46.41 -16.01 18.62
CA ASP A 76 47.67 -15.28 18.78
C ASP A 76 48.55 -15.01 17.55
N ASN A 77 48.65 -13.72 17.18
CA ASN A 77 49.92 -12.97 17.28
C ASN A 77 49.65 -11.47 17.18
N VAL A 78 49.84 -10.78 18.30
CA VAL A 78 49.94 -9.32 18.41
C VAL A 78 51.33 -8.91 17.95
N ALA A 79 51.42 -8.05 16.94
CA ALA A 79 52.37 -6.94 16.86
C ALA A 79 52.06 -6.05 15.64
N ALA A 80 51.48 -4.86 15.89
CA ALA A 80 51.88 -3.66 15.17
C ALA A 80 53.26 -3.22 15.72
N PRO A 81 54.13 -2.44 15.02
CA PRO A 81 53.72 -1.33 14.16
C PRO A 81 54.65 -0.96 12.97
N THR A 82 54.16 0.00 12.18
CA THR A 82 54.90 1.04 11.42
C THR A 82 55.82 0.70 10.25
N ASN A 83 55.66 1.56 9.23
CA ASN A 83 56.69 2.21 8.41
C ASN A 83 56.90 1.76 6.95
N THR A 84 56.70 2.77 6.09
CA THR A 84 57.59 3.18 4.97
C THR A 84 57.23 2.71 3.56
N THR A 85 56.68 3.68 2.81
CA THR A 85 56.83 3.92 1.37
C THR A 85 58.19 3.52 0.82
N THR A 86 58.28 2.86 -0.35
CA THR A 86 59.21 3.21 -1.45
C THR A 86 58.86 2.43 -2.73
N THR A 87 58.73 3.21 -3.80
CA THR A 87 58.65 2.92 -5.24
C THR A 87 59.83 2.07 -5.77
N THR A 88 59.66 1.30 -6.85
CA THR A 88 60.44 1.39 -8.12
C THR A 88 60.21 0.18 -9.03
N ALA A 89 60.21 0.49 -10.33
CA ALA A 89 59.83 -0.28 -11.51
C ALA A 89 60.79 -1.43 -11.94
N THR A 90 60.21 -2.28 -12.80
CA THR A 90 60.66 -3.15 -13.94
C THR A 90 62.14 -3.06 -14.43
N PRO A 91 62.66 -3.87 -15.40
CA PRO A 91 62.15 -5.07 -16.12
C PRO A 91 63.18 -6.20 -16.45
N GLY A 92 62.69 -7.29 -17.08
CA GLY A 92 63.47 -8.25 -17.90
C GLY A 92 64.00 -9.49 -17.14
N ASP A 93 64.05 -10.71 -17.67
CA ASP A 93 64.26 -11.09 -19.07
C ASP A 93 63.93 -12.58 -19.34
N ASN A 94 63.43 -12.85 -20.56
CA ASN A 94 63.54 -14.06 -21.41
C ASN A 94 63.21 -15.49 -20.90
N THR A 95 62.17 -16.13 -21.48
CA THR A 95 62.31 -17.09 -22.61
C THR A 95 60.95 -17.53 -23.21
N GLN A 96 60.86 -17.56 -24.55
CA GLN A 96 59.80 -18.19 -25.39
C GLN A 96 59.95 -19.73 -25.42
N THR A 97 58.90 -20.52 -25.66
CA THR A 97 58.48 -21.04 -27.01
C THR A 97 57.16 -21.86 -26.88
N PRO A 98 56.35 -22.00 -27.95
CA PRO A 98 54.90 -22.29 -27.92
C PRO A 98 54.52 -23.73 -28.31
N GLY A 99 53.23 -24.08 -28.13
CA GLY A 99 52.66 -25.33 -28.63
C GLY A 99 51.12 -25.37 -28.57
N ASP A 100 50.51 -25.40 -29.75
CA ASP A 100 49.08 -25.41 -30.09
C ASP A 100 48.29 -26.66 -29.65
N GLY A 101 46.95 -26.55 -29.60
CA GLY A 101 46.06 -27.64 -30.03
C GLY A 101 44.83 -27.99 -29.18
N THR A 102 43.73 -27.23 -29.37
CA THR A 102 42.30 -27.62 -29.55
C THR A 102 41.83 -28.98 -28.99
N THR A 103 40.76 -29.09 -28.19
CA THR A 103 39.35 -29.13 -28.63
C THR A 103 38.43 -29.13 -27.39
N SER A 104 37.43 -28.24 -27.32
CA SER A 104 36.34 -28.35 -26.34
C SER A 104 35.00 -28.42 -27.07
N THR A 105 34.28 -29.51 -26.85
CA THR A 105 32.99 -29.85 -27.43
C THR A 105 31.90 -28.96 -26.84
N THR A 106 31.25 -28.13 -27.66
CA THR A 106 29.98 -27.49 -27.31
C THR A 106 28.81 -28.41 -27.68
N VAL A 107 27.98 -28.73 -26.68
CA VAL A 107 26.64 -29.31 -26.87
C VAL A 107 25.67 -28.12 -26.99
N PRO A 108 24.74 -28.08 -27.96
CA PRO A 108 23.72 -27.04 -28.01
C PRO A 108 22.60 -27.40 -27.03
N ASP A 109 22.53 -26.69 -25.90
CA ASP A 109 21.33 -26.69 -25.06
C ASP A 109 20.35 -25.66 -25.62
N THR A 110 19.19 -26.16 -26.06
CA THR A 110 18.08 -25.34 -26.55
C THR A 110 17.28 -24.89 -25.33
N ALA A 111 17.77 -23.86 -24.65
CA ALA A 111 16.97 -23.10 -23.71
C ALA A 111 16.20 -22.04 -24.50
N ALA A 112 14.88 -22.21 -24.61
CA ALA A 112 13.97 -21.18 -25.07
C ALA A 112 14.01 -20.01 -24.07
N GLY A 113 14.90 -19.04 -24.32
CA GLY A 113 14.92 -17.78 -23.61
C GLY A 113 13.65 -17.00 -23.95
N SER A 114 12.79 -16.80 -22.95
CA SER A 114 11.73 -15.81 -23.03
C SER A 114 12.40 -14.44 -23.04
N THR A 115 12.42 -13.79 -24.20
CA THR A 115 12.95 -12.44 -24.35
C THR A 115 11.99 -11.46 -23.67
N THR A 116 12.24 -11.14 -22.40
CA THR A 116 11.63 -9.96 -21.77
C THR A 116 12.38 -8.74 -22.29
N THR A 117 11.71 -7.93 -23.09
CA THR A 117 12.21 -6.60 -23.48
C THR A 117 12.53 -5.81 -22.20
N PRO A 118 13.73 -5.22 -22.05
CA PRO A 118 14.02 -4.35 -20.92
C PRO A 118 13.07 -3.16 -20.96
N VAL A 119 12.17 -3.08 -19.98
CA VAL A 119 11.38 -1.87 -19.75
C VAL A 119 12.32 -0.86 -19.11
N ASP A 120 12.47 0.33 -19.71
CA ASP A 120 13.22 1.42 -19.09
C ASP A 120 12.50 1.80 -17.78
N PRO A 121 13.12 1.55 -16.61
CA PRO A 121 12.46 1.76 -15.34
C PRO A 121 12.31 3.26 -15.02
N THR A 122 12.90 4.16 -15.81
CA THR A 122 12.86 5.61 -15.61
C THR A 122 11.70 6.29 -16.36
N ALA A 123 10.99 5.56 -17.23
CA ALA A 123 9.98 6.14 -18.13
C ALA A 123 8.82 6.85 -17.41
N GLY A 124 8.60 6.58 -16.11
CA GLY A 124 7.59 7.24 -15.28
C GLY A 124 8.11 8.32 -14.33
N GLY A 125 9.31 8.87 -14.55
CA GLY A 125 9.83 10.03 -13.79
C GLY A 125 10.26 9.74 -12.35
N ILE A 126 10.08 8.52 -11.86
CA ILE A 126 10.56 8.06 -10.55
C ILE A 126 11.83 7.26 -10.75
N THR A 127 12.90 7.64 -10.05
CA THR A 127 14.19 6.92 -10.14
C THR A 127 14.11 5.59 -9.37
N PRO A 128 14.48 4.45 -9.99
CA PRO A 128 14.52 3.17 -9.29
C PRO A 128 15.55 3.19 -8.16
N VAL A 129 15.21 2.56 -7.04
CA VAL A 129 16.09 2.48 -5.86
C VAL A 129 16.37 1.02 -5.53
N GLY A 130 17.63 0.69 -5.29
CA GLY A 130 18.05 -0.65 -4.84
C GLY A 130 17.79 -1.77 -5.85
N GLU A 131 17.95 -3.00 -5.38
CA GLU A 131 17.62 -4.19 -6.18
C GLU A 131 16.10 -4.44 -6.22
N ALA A 132 15.64 -4.97 -7.36
CA ALA A 132 14.28 -5.40 -7.58
C ALA A 132 13.87 -6.47 -6.55
N ILE A 133 12.71 -6.28 -5.93
CA ILE A 133 12.09 -7.27 -5.06
C ILE A 133 11.24 -8.18 -5.94
N PRO A 134 11.35 -9.52 -5.81
CA PRO A 134 10.46 -10.42 -6.54
C PRO A 134 8.99 -10.10 -6.24
N VAL A 135 8.12 -10.13 -7.27
CA VAL A 135 6.68 -9.84 -7.11
C VAL A 135 6.03 -10.74 -6.04
N SER A 136 6.50 -11.98 -5.92
CA SER A 136 6.06 -12.92 -4.88
C SER A 136 6.40 -12.50 -3.45
N GLU A 137 7.39 -11.61 -3.27
CA GLU A 137 7.81 -11.07 -1.97
C GLU A 137 7.16 -9.71 -1.67
N LEU A 138 6.59 -9.03 -2.67
CA LEU A 138 5.79 -7.80 -2.53
C LEU A 138 4.38 -8.08 -1.98
N THR A 139 4.33 -8.76 -0.84
CA THR A 139 3.07 -9.14 -0.21
C THR A 139 2.39 -7.95 0.47
N LEU A 140 1.08 -7.79 0.28
CA LEU A 140 0.28 -6.75 0.93
C LEU A 140 0.11 -7.06 2.43
N GLN A 141 0.55 -6.14 3.28
CA GLN A 141 0.58 -6.29 4.73
C GLN A 141 -0.05 -5.07 5.44
N THR A 142 -0.32 -5.19 6.73
CA THR A 142 -0.94 -4.10 7.52
C THR A 142 -0.05 -2.87 7.66
N ASN A 143 1.26 -3.02 7.52
CA ASN A 143 2.27 -2.00 7.78
C ASN A 143 3.15 -1.72 6.54
N GLY A 144 2.77 -2.18 5.36
CA GLY A 144 3.60 -2.04 4.17
C GLY A 144 3.33 -3.08 3.09
N ILE A 145 4.32 -3.22 2.21
CA ILE A 145 4.32 -4.16 1.09
C ILE A 145 5.64 -4.91 1.09
N GLY A 146 5.61 -6.19 1.46
CA GLY A 146 6.81 -7.00 1.62
C GLY A 146 7.82 -6.28 2.55
N PRO A 147 9.06 -6.02 2.09
CA PRO A 147 10.06 -5.31 2.88
C PRO A 147 9.93 -3.77 2.83
N ILE A 148 8.93 -3.21 2.13
CA ILE A 148 8.71 -1.76 2.03
C ILE A 148 7.68 -1.35 3.10
N GLU A 149 8.16 -0.80 4.21
CA GLU A 149 7.33 -0.42 5.35
C GLU A 149 6.69 0.96 5.20
N PHE A 150 5.52 1.17 5.81
CA PHE A 150 4.95 2.50 5.98
C PHE A 150 5.86 3.39 6.85
N GLY A 151 5.85 4.69 6.58
CA GLY A 151 6.66 5.68 7.27
C GLY A 151 8.05 5.90 6.66
N VAL A 152 8.51 5.05 5.74
CA VAL A 152 9.73 5.31 4.97
C VAL A 152 9.51 6.47 3.99
N PRO A 153 10.57 7.21 3.60
CA PRO A 153 10.45 8.27 2.59
C PRO A 153 9.78 7.78 1.30
N ALA A 154 8.86 8.58 0.75
CA ALA A 154 8.07 8.22 -0.42
C ALA A 154 8.95 7.90 -1.63
N ASP A 155 10.00 8.69 -1.88
CA ASP A 155 10.93 8.45 -2.99
C ASP A 155 11.68 7.11 -2.84
N GLN A 156 11.97 6.70 -1.60
CA GLN A 156 12.58 5.40 -1.35
C GLN A 156 11.58 4.28 -1.63
N ALA A 157 10.36 4.35 -1.10
CA ALA A 157 9.32 3.34 -1.31
C ALA A 157 8.95 3.20 -2.79
N PHE A 158 8.64 4.32 -3.45
CA PHE A 158 8.25 4.32 -4.86
C PHE A 158 9.42 3.92 -5.75
N GLY A 159 10.65 4.32 -5.44
CA GLY A 159 11.84 3.85 -6.15
C GLY A 159 12.04 2.33 -6.03
N ARG A 160 11.78 1.72 -4.86
CA ARG A 160 11.80 0.23 -4.72
C ARG A 160 10.70 -0.43 -5.54
N LEU A 161 9.49 0.16 -5.56
CA LEU A 161 8.38 -0.36 -6.36
C LEU A 161 8.68 -0.26 -7.86
N VAL A 162 9.25 0.85 -8.33
CA VAL A 162 9.69 1.00 -9.72
C VAL A 162 10.76 -0.03 -10.09
N ALA A 163 11.75 -0.24 -9.21
CA ALA A 163 12.77 -1.27 -9.43
C ALA A 163 12.17 -2.68 -9.60
N SER A 164 11.01 -2.93 -8.98
CA SER A 164 10.39 -4.26 -8.91
C SER A 164 9.26 -4.48 -9.94
N LEU A 165 8.45 -3.45 -10.19
CA LEU A 165 7.25 -3.49 -11.02
C LEU A 165 7.44 -2.81 -12.38
N GLY A 166 8.54 -2.08 -12.57
CA GLY A 166 8.78 -1.24 -13.74
C GLY A 166 8.22 0.18 -13.59
N ALA A 167 8.23 0.93 -14.70
CA ALA A 167 7.67 2.27 -14.71
C ALA A 167 6.17 2.27 -14.33
N PRO A 168 5.69 3.26 -13.56
CA PRO A 168 4.28 3.40 -13.24
C PRO A 168 3.45 3.75 -14.47
N ASP A 169 2.18 3.35 -14.46
CA ASP A 169 1.19 3.71 -15.48
C ASP A 169 0.67 5.14 -15.28
N ASP A 170 0.56 5.59 -14.03
CA ASP A 170 0.11 6.93 -13.65
C ASP A 170 0.78 7.39 -12.36
N ASP A 171 0.95 8.70 -12.24
CA ASP A 171 1.48 9.40 -11.06
C ASP A 171 0.82 10.76 -10.96
N THR A 172 0.02 10.95 -9.91
CA THR A 172 -0.73 12.21 -9.72
C THR A 172 0.17 13.41 -9.43
N GLY A 173 1.43 13.16 -9.05
CA GLY A 173 2.23 14.13 -8.32
C GLY A 173 1.60 14.47 -6.96
N PRO A 174 2.20 15.42 -6.22
CA PRO A 174 1.60 15.94 -4.99
C PRO A 174 0.30 16.70 -5.30
N THR A 175 -0.78 16.31 -4.65
CA THR A 175 -2.11 16.93 -4.77
C THR A 175 -2.83 16.97 -3.42
N ALA A 176 -3.81 17.85 -3.28
CA ALA A 176 -4.62 17.89 -2.07
C ALA A 176 -5.52 16.65 -2.00
N SER A 177 -5.46 15.95 -0.86
CA SER A 177 -6.28 14.78 -0.58
C SER A 177 -7.74 15.15 -0.44
N ILE A 178 -8.59 14.33 -1.06
CA ILE A 178 -10.04 14.33 -0.87
C ILE A 178 -10.52 13.16 0.00
N GLY A 179 -9.60 12.45 0.67
CA GLY A 179 -9.93 11.30 1.52
C GLY A 179 -10.01 9.94 0.81
N GLY A 180 -10.01 9.92 -0.52
CA GLY A 180 -10.29 8.71 -1.31
C GLY A 180 -9.29 7.56 -1.14
N TYR A 181 -8.06 7.86 -0.73
CA TYR A 181 -6.97 6.89 -0.59
C TYR A 181 -6.50 6.70 0.86
N GLY A 182 -7.30 7.15 1.84
CA GLY A 182 -7.06 6.97 3.27
C GLY A 182 -6.15 8.03 3.90
N VAL A 183 -5.74 9.06 3.15
CA VAL A 183 -5.09 10.28 3.66
C VAL A 183 -6.17 11.30 4.06
N CYS A 184 -5.97 12.08 5.13
CA CYS A 184 -6.99 13.03 5.56
C CYS A 184 -7.28 14.11 4.52
N VAL A 185 -8.55 14.51 4.41
CA VAL A 185 -8.97 15.60 3.53
C VAL A 185 -8.17 16.87 3.85
N GLY A 186 -7.61 17.49 2.82
CA GLY A 186 -6.82 18.72 2.94
C GLY A 186 -5.33 18.51 3.21
N ASP A 187 -4.88 17.30 3.57
CA ASP A 187 -3.45 16.97 3.56
C ASP A 187 -2.97 16.79 2.11
N THR A 188 -1.66 16.92 1.88
CA THR A 188 -1.08 16.54 0.59
C THR A 188 -0.89 15.03 0.48
N GLU A 189 -1.32 14.46 -0.64
CA GLU A 189 -1.08 13.07 -1.03
C GLU A 189 -0.44 12.96 -2.43
N ARG A 190 0.20 11.83 -2.71
CA ARG A 190 0.66 11.44 -4.05
C ARG A 190 0.33 9.98 -4.28
N ILE A 191 -0.27 9.68 -5.43
CA ILE A 191 -0.74 8.35 -5.79
C ILE A 191 0.01 7.88 -7.02
N VAL A 192 0.67 6.73 -6.92
CA VAL A 192 1.43 6.13 -8.03
C VAL A 192 0.86 4.76 -8.34
N GLN A 193 0.64 4.47 -9.62
CA GLN A 193 -0.18 3.35 -10.09
C GLN A 193 0.60 2.34 -10.96
N TRP A 194 0.32 1.05 -10.76
CA TRP A 194 0.74 -0.07 -11.61
C TRP A 194 -0.43 -1.06 -11.77
N GLY A 195 -1.09 -1.04 -12.92
CA GLY A 195 -2.31 -1.79 -13.18
C GLY A 195 -3.40 -1.44 -12.18
N THR A 196 -3.92 -2.45 -11.48
CA THR A 196 -4.95 -2.28 -10.45
C THR A 196 -4.38 -1.93 -9.07
N PHE A 197 -3.07 -1.74 -8.95
CA PHE A 197 -2.39 -1.40 -7.70
C PHE A 197 -2.01 0.08 -7.66
N LYS A 198 -2.27 0.72 -6.53
CA LYS A 198 -1.88 2.11 -6.22
C LYS A 198 -1.14 2.16 -4.89
N ALA A 199 0.02 2.81 -4.90
CA ALA A 199 0.79 3.16 -3.71
C ALA A 199 0.49 4.61 -3.32
N VAL A 200 0.40 4.89 -2.01
CA VAL A 200 -0.07 6.16 -1.46
C VAL A 200 1.01 6.77 -0.58
N ALA A 201 1.39 8.01 -0.87
CA ALA A 201 2.22 8.83 -0.01
C ALA A 201 1.44 10.01 0.56
N ARG A 202 1.83 10.46 1.76
CA ARG A 202 1.33 11.67 2.42
C ARG A 202 2.49 12.63 2.67
N GLY A 203 2.25 13.92 2.47
CA GLY A 203 3.23 14.99 2.59
C GLY A 203 3.85 15.38 1.25
N GLU A 204 4.82 16.30 1.29
CA GLU A 204 5.46 16.89 0.11
C GLU A 204 6.98 16.80 0.19
N GLY A 205 7.62 16.80 -0.98
CA GLY A 205 9.07 16.81 -1.11
C GLY A 205 9.76 15.73 -0.28
N SER A 206 10.83 16.11 0.43
CA SER A 206 11.61 15.20 1.27
C SER A 206 10.86 14.66 2.50
N ASP A 207 9.77 15.32 2.90
CA ASP A 207 8.99 14.94 4.08
C ASP A 207 7.89 13.93 3.73
N ALA A 208 7.57 13.76 2.44
CA ALA A 208 6.58 12.79 1.97
C ALA A 208 6.94 11.37 2.41
N LYS A 209 5.99 10.67 3.03
CA LYS A 209 6.14 9.28 3.49
C LYS A 209 5.18 8.36 2.77
N PHE A 210 5.62 7.13 2.53
CA PHE A 210 4.73 6.05 2.11
C PHE A 210 3.81 5.65 3.27
N VAL A 211 2.51 5.68 3.05
CA VAL A 211 1.52 5.54 4.15
C VAL A 211 0.43 4.52 3.88
N GLY A 212 0.27 4.07 2.64
CA GLY A 212 -0.81 3.16 2.32
C GLY A 212 -0.76 2.62 0.91
N TYR A 213 -1.70 1.73 0.62
CA TYR A 213 -1.92 1.21 -0.72
C TYR A 213 -3.38 0.84 -0.94
N ARG A 214 -3.73 0.70 -2.22
CA ARG A 214 -4.99 0.16 -2.70
C ARG A 214 -4.72 -0.81 -3.84
N LEU A 215 -5.25 -2.01 -3.76
CA LEU A 215 -5.36 -2.93 -4.88
C LEU A 215 -6.86 -3.06 -5.19
N ASP A 216 -7.34 -2.66 -6.38
CA ASP A 216 -8.77 -2.65 -6.70
C ASP A 216 -9.05 -2.87 -8.20
N LEU A 217 -9.97 -3.79 -8.50
CA LEU A 217 -10.48 -4.05 -9.85
C LEU A 217 -11.16 -2.85 -10.51
N LYS A 218 -11.54 -1.81 -9.75
CA LYS A 218 -12.12 -0.57 -10.32
C LYS A 218 -11.07 0.34 -10.97
N PHE A 219 -9.79 0.19 -10.63
CA PHE A 219 -8.76 1.03 -11.20
C PHE A 219 -8.45 0.56 -12.62
N GLU A 220 -8.34 1.52 -13.53
CA GLU A 220 -7.98 1.26 -14.93
C GLU A 220 -6.55 0.70 -15.01
N GLY A 221 -6.28 -0.22 -15.92
CA GLY A 221 -4.94 -0.78 -16.08
C GLY A 221 -4.98 -2.25 -16.49
N SER A 222 -3.83 -2.77 -16.92
CA SER A 222 -3.75 -4.18 -17.34
C SER A 222 -3.89 -5.11 -16.13
N ALA A 223 -4.80 -6.10 -16.22
CA ALA A 223 -4.89 -7.18 -15.24
C ALA A 223 -3.61 -8.04 -15.20
N ASP A 224 -2.81 -8.02 -16.26
CA ASP A 224 -1.55 -8.74 -16.37
C ASP A 224 -0.35 -7.92 -15.87
N ALA A 225 -0.54 -6.64 -15.52
CA ALA A 225 0.53 -5.82 -14.97
C ALA A 225 1.07 -6.44 -13.67
N PRO A 226 2.39 -6.36 -13.40
CA PRO A 226 2.98 -6.93 -12.18
C PRO A 226 2.28 -6.46 -10.89
N GLY A 227 1.88 -5.18 -10.82
CA GLY A 227 1.13 -4.63 -9.68
C GLY A 227 -0.26 -5.26 -9.49
N SER A 228 -0.91 -5.71 -10.55
CA SER A 228 -2.21 -6.38 -10.49
C SER A 228 -2.14 -7.81 -9.92
N GLN A 229 -0.95 -8.39 -9.85
CA GLN A 229 -0.72 -9.76 -9.38
C GLN A 229 -0.37 -9.85 -7.89
N LEU A 230 -0.30 -8.72 -7.19
CA LEU A 230 0.05 -8.67 -5.76
C LEU A 230 -1.01 -9.38 -4.92
N LYS A 231 -0.55 -10.01 -3.83
CA LYS A 231 -1.38 -10.78 -2.89
C LYS A 231 -1.02 -10.40 -1.46
N THR A 232 -1.94 -10.63 -0.53
CA THR A 232 -1.58 -10.52 0.89
C THR A 232 -0.55 -11.56 1.29
N LEU A 233 0.11 -11.37 2.44
CA LEU A 233 1.02 -12.37 3.00
C LEU A 233 0.35 -13.74 3.21
N SER A 234 -0.96 -13.76 3.45
CA SER A 234 -1.75 -14.98 3.61
C SER A 234 -2.27 -15.55 2.28
N GLY A 235 -1.93 -14.94 1.15
CA GLY A 235 -2.26 -15.40 -0.19
C GLY A 235 -3.59 -14.91 -0.76
N LEU A 236 -4.29 -13.98 -0.11
CA LEU A 236 -5.52 -13.39 -0.64
C LEU A 236 -5.19 -12.52 -1.86
N ALA A 237 -5.89 -12.74 -2.97
CA ALA A 237 -5.75 -11.99 -4.22
C ALA A 237 -7.05 -11.30 -4.62
N LEU A 238 -6.98 -10.37 -5.60
CA LEU A 238 -8.18 -9.90 -6.28
C LEU A 238 -8.91 -11.05 -6.96
N SER A 239 -10.24 -10.94 -7.02
CA SER A 239 -11.15 -11.94 -7.60
C SER A 239 -11.24 -13.28 -6.84
N ASP A 240 -10.51 -13.44 -5.73
CA ASP A 240 -10.76 -14.55 -4.80
C ASP A 240 -12.19 -14.49 -4.28
N ARG A 241 -12.79 -15.65 -3.99
CA ARG A 241 -14.15 -15.71 -3.47
C ARG A 241 -14.19 -15.29 -2.02
N VAL A 242 -15.35 -14.84 -1.56
CA VAL A 242 -15.61 -14.62 -0.13
C VAL A 242 -15.44 -15.92 0.68
N SER A 243 -15.70 -17.08 0.09
CA SER A 243 -15.36 -18.36 0.71
C SER A 243 -13.86 -18.56 0.94
N ASP A 244 -13.01 -18.05 0.04
CA ASP A 244 -11.55 -18.10 0.21
C ASP A 244 -11.09 -17.12 1.29
N LEU A 245 -11.67 -15.91 1.30
CA LEU A 245 -11.46 -14.93 2.38
C LEU A 245 -11.79 -15.53 3.76
N ASP A 246 -12.95 -16.18 3.89
CA ASP A 246 -13.37 -16.86 5.12
C ASP A 246 -12.38 -17.98 5.49
N ARG A 247 -11.99 -18.81 4.53
CA ARG A 247 -11.04 -19.91 4.73
C ARG A 247 -9.67 -19.41 5.21
N ILE A 248 -9.18 -18.30 4.66
CA ILE A 248 -7.86 -17.74 4.97
C ILE A 248 -7.85 -17.09 6.37
N TYR A 249 -8.89 -16.31 6.71
CA TYR A 249 -8.79 -15.39 7.86
C TYR A 249 -9.68 -15.71 9.05
N LYS A 250 -10.85 -16.34 8.86
CA LYS A 250 -11.90 -16.45 9.91
C LYS A 250 -11.44 -17.18 11.17
N SER A 251 -10.51 -18.12 11.05
CA SER A 251 -9.96 -18.86 12.18
C SER A 251 -9.07 -17.98 13.07
N SER A 252 -8.25 -17.13 12.47
CA SER A 252 -7.16 -16.42 13.15
C SER A 252 -7.47 -14.95 13.46
N PHE A 253 -8.40 -14.35 12.73
CA PHE A 253 -8.73 -12.92 12.80
C PHE A 253 -10.22 -12.68 13.02
N ASP A 254 -10.57 -11.50 13.50
CA ASP A 254 -11.97 -11.04 13.50
C ASP A 254 -12.28 -10.52 12.09
N LEU A 255 -12.88 -11.38 11.27
CA LEU A 255 -13.31 -11.04 9.92
C LEU A 255 -14.77 -10.61 9.93
N ARG A 256 -15.00 -9.32 9.67
CA ARG A 256 -16.34 -8.74 9.54
C ARG A 256 -16.65 -8.49 8.07
N LYS A 257 -17.90 -8.71 7.70
CA LYS A 257 -18.44 -8.43 6.36
C LYS A 257 -19.71 -7.62 6.56
N GLU A 258 -19.73 -6.39 6.03
CA GLU A 258 -20.76 -5.40 6.36
C GLU A 258 -21.08 -4.50 5.16
N LEU A 259 -22.22 -3.82 5.24
CA LEU A 259 -22.56 -2.74 4.35
C LEU A 259 -21.98 -1.45 4.93
N ASP A 260 -21.05 -0.82 4.23
CA ASP A 260 -20.52 0.48 4.63
C ASP A 260 -21.64 1.53 4.49
N PRO A 261 -22.08 2.16 5.59
CA PRO A 261 -23.20 3.09 5.56
C PRO A 261 -22.88 4.38 4.79
N ASN A 262 -21.59 4.73 4.64
CA ASN A 262 -21.19 5.97 3.98
C ASN A 262 -21.15 5.81 2.46
N THR A 263 -20.78 4.62 1.98
CA THR A 263 -20.61 4.34 0.55
C THR A 263 -21.71 3.46 -0.03
N GLY A 264 -22.50 2.79 0.80
CA GLY A 264 -23.43 1.74 0.40
C GLY A 264 -22.74 0.51 -0.19
N ALA A 265 -21.40 0.42 -0.11
CA ALA A 265 -20.64 -0.70 -0.64
C ALA A 265 -20.60 -1.84 0.39
N THR A 266 -20.66 -3.07 -0.10
CA THR A 266 -20.33 -4.22 0.75
C THR A 266 -18.81 -4.27 0.92
N VAL A 267 -18.33 -4.38 2.15
CA VAL A 267 -16.91 -4.43 2.49
C VAL A 267 -16.60 -5.58 3.44
N PHE A 268 -15.36 -6.05 3.41
CA PHE A 268 -14.79 -6.82 4.52
C PHE A 268 -13.87 -5.92 5.36
N ARG A 269 -13.78 -6.22 6.65
CA ARG A 269 -12.80 -5.67 7.59
C ARG A 269 -12.12 -6.82 8.31
N LEU A 270 -10.80 -6.84 8.25
CA LEU A 270 -9.96 -7.81 8.94
C LEU A 270 -9.36 -7.14 10.18
N LEU A 271 -9.78 -7.56 11.37
CA LEU A 271 -9.30 -7.01 12.62
C LEU A 271 -8.47 -8.03 13.40
N SER A 272 -7.49 -7.52 14.14
CA SER A 272 -6.75 -8.30 15.13
C SER A 272 -7.69 -8.75 16.25
N LYS A 273 -7.79 -10.06 16.52
CA LYS A 273 -8.55 -10.57 17.68
C LYS A 273 -7.98 -10.08 19.02
N ASN A 274 -6.69 -9.74 19.04
CA ASN A 274 -5.98 -9.40 20.26
C ASN A 274 -6.09 -7.91 20.60
N SER A 275 -5.96 -7.04 19.60
CA SER A 275 -5.94 -5.58 19.80
C SER A 275 -7.21 -4.87 19.30
N GLY A 276 -8.01 -5.51 18.45
CA GLY A 276 -9.13 -4.87 17.76
C GLY A 276 -8.69 -3.92 16.64
N ASP A 277 -7.40 -3.82 16.33
CA ASP A 277 -6.91 -2.95 15.26
C ASP A 277 -7.34 -3.47 13.89
N LEU A 278 -7.74 -2.54 13.02
CA LEU A 278 -7.99 -2.83 11.61
C LEU A 278 -6.65 -3.12 10.92
N LEU A 279 -6.55 -4.29 10.29
CA LEU A 279 -5.33 -4.75 9.62
C LEU A 279 -5.42 -4.54 8.11
N LEU A 280 -6.55 -4.94 7.52
CA LEU A 280 -6.86 -4.82 6.09
C LEU A 280 -8.36 -4.63 5.93
N TRP A 281 -8.77 -4.00 4.84
CA TRP A 281 -10.18 -3.92 4.46
C TRP A 281 -10.33 -3.84 2.95
N GLY A 282 -11.55 -3.99 2.44
CA GLY A 282 -11.77 -3.77 1.03
C GLY A 282 -13.17 -4.14 0.55
N PRO A 283 -13.53 -3.71 -0.67
CA PRO A 283 -14.84 -3.95 -1.23
C PRO A 283 -15.04 -5.40 -1.66
N LEU A 284 -16.27 -5.87 -1.52
CA LEU A 284 -16.77 -7.13 -2.04
C LEU A 284 -17.87 -6.84 -3.07
N THR A 285 -18.14 -7.78 -3.99
CA THR A 285 -19.38 -7.73 -4.78
C THR A 285 -20.62 -8.08 -3.96
N SER A 286 -20.46 -8.89 -2.90
CA SER A 286 -21.52 -9.36 -2.00
C SER A 286 -20.89 -10.01 -0.77
N ILE A 287 -21.64 -10.11 0.34
CA ILE A 287 -21.22 -10.86 1.55
C ILE A 287 -21.39 -12.39 1.41
N ALA A 288 -22.11 -12.84 0.38
CA ALA A 288 -22.32 -14.27 0.12
C ALA A 288 -21.01 -14.95 -0.28
N ASP A 289 -20.88 -16.25 -0.01
CA ASP A 289 -19.68 -17.04 -0.31
C ASP A 289 -19.28 -17.01 -1.80
N THR A 290 -20.25 -16.81 -2.70
CA THR A 290 -20.03 -16.67 -4.14
C THR A 290 -19.59 -15.27 -4.57
N GLY A 291 -19.68 -14.28 -3.68
CA GLY A 291 -19.13 -12.95 -3.87
C GLY A 291 -17.62 -13.00 -4.07
N ILE A 292 -17.04 -11.92 -4.60
CA ILE A 292 -15.61 -11.81 -4.86
C ILE A 292 -15.01 -10.64 -4.11
N VAL A 293 -13.73 -10.76 -3.77
CA VAL A 293 -12.89 -9.68 -3.27
C VAL A 293 -12.57 -8.75 -4.45
N ARG A 294 -13.16 -7.56 -4.44
CA ARG A 294 -12.93 -6.55 -5.48
C ARG A 294 -11.70 -5.70 -5.22
N GLY A 295 -11.35 -5.52 -3.95
CA GLY A 295 -10.19 -4.73 -3.57
C GLY A 295 -9.63 -5.13 -2.21
N ILE A 296 -8.36 -4.80 -1.99
CA ILE A 296 -7.60 -5.05 -0.77
C ILE A 296 -6.82 -3.77 -0.45
N TYR A 297 -7.11 -3.18 0.70
CA TYR A 297 -6.61 -1.88 1.12
C TYR A 297 -5.88 -1.97 2.44
N SER A 298 -4.83 -1.17 2.56
CA SER A 298 -4.28 -0.85 3.88
C SER A 298 -5.28 -0.01 4.69
N PRO A 299 -5.17 -0.01 6.03
CA PRO A 299 -5.94 0.90 6.87
C PRO A 299 -5.70 2.36 6.46
N ASP A 300 -6.69 3.21 6.73
CA ASP A 300 -6.58 4.63 6.48
C ASP A 300 -5.67 5.25 7.54
N VAL A 301 -4.73 6.10 7.11
CA VAL A 301 -3.92 6.88 8.05
C VAL A 301 -4.70 8.04 8.63
N CYS A 302 -5.78 8.44 7.98
CA CYS A 302 -6.77 9.30 8.57
C CYS A 302 -7.60 8.52 9.58
N LYS A 303 -7.34 8.74 10.88
CA LYS A 303 -8.24 8.25 11.93
C LYS A 303 -9.45 9.17 11.99
N THR A 304 -10.59 8.67 11.52
CA THR A 304 -11.92 9.25 11.79
C THR A 304 -12.32 9.03 13.22
#